data_AF-A0A972GXT5-F1
#
_entry.id   AF-A0A972GXT5-F1
#
_cell.length_a   1.000
_cell.length_b   1.000
_cell.length_c   1.000
_cell.angle_alpha   90.00
_cell.angle_beta   90.00
_cell.angle_gamma   90.00
#
_symmetry.space_group_name_H-M   'P 1'
#
loop_
_entity.id
_entity.type
_entity.pdbx_description
1 polymer ?
#
loop_
_entity_poly.entity_id
_entity_poly.type
_entity_poly.pdbx_seq_one_letter_code
_entity_poly.pdbx_strand_id
1 'polypeptide(L)'
;MSKMKISGLVVSLLAGAALGISGMALAGGSDIANTFQESSLPGGGIEVPHNERIHLSTDKQWISTDGHLSDLIRLQWTKDRAKPAISWLDENGNDKTAIVSHAKANDPEQHDHNHMSFETTMSPDGKYPNELFTRLEIPFDQDMAEIRTHSSNFNVMDGILRIAGTEGINRDLTWAKSVDGNVTTPRWAVRADASEESGGNAGSNLQIIRYSDDGKALDNPLSINRSSGNIGIGNTDAKTKLDISDDSIRIRKSMTPASSSAPGQEGEIAWDNGYVYVCVAPNTWKRTTLSSW
;
A
#
# COMPACT_ATOMS: atom_id res chain seq x y z
N MET A 1 -17.47 -67.01 -43.30
CA MET A 1 -17.91 -65.92 -44.22
C MET A 1 -17.84 -64.61 -43.41
N SER A 2 -16.75 -63.85 -43.27
CA SER A 2 -15.75 -63.23 -44.16
C SER A 2 -16.23 -62.02 -44.99
N LYS A 3 -15.88 -60.82 -44.48
CA LYS A 3 -15.33 -59.60 -45.13
C LYS A 3 -16.16 -58.80 -46.17
N MET A 4 -16.47 -57.55 -45.80
CA MET A 4 -15.92 -56.25 -46.30
C MET A 4 -15.70 -56.02 -47.81
N LYS A 5 -16.21 -54.87 -48.34
CA LYS A 5 -15.60 -53.84 -49.25
C LYS A 5 -16.71 -53.00 -49.94
N ILE A 6 -16.74 -51.66 -49.87
CA ILE A 6 -15.99 -50.60 -50.60
C ILE A 6 -16.44 -50.36 -52.06
N SER A 7 -16.49 -49.06 -52.43
CA SER A 7 -16.48 -48.40 -53.77
C SER A 7 -17.80 -48.38 -54.56
N GLY A 8 -18.14 -47.35 -55.34
CA GLY A 8 -17.50 -46.09 -55.70
C GLY A 8 -18.13 -45.53 -57.00
N LEU A 9 -18.37 -44.20 -57.04
CA LEU A 9 -18.21 -43.24 -58.15
C LEU A 9 -18.86 -43.48 -59.57
N VAL A 10 -19.36 -42.37 -60.18
CA VAL A 10 -19.20 -41.92 -61.60
C VAL A 10 -20.49 -41.65 -62.46
N VAL A 11 -20.67 -40.34 -62.81
CA VAL A 11 -21.08 -39.70 -64.12
C VAL A 11 -22.56 -39.81 -64.56
N SER A 12 -23.24 -38.81 -65.15
CA SER A 12 -22.97 -37.81 -66.23
C SER A 12 -23.93 -36.60 -66.12
N LEU A 13 -23.52 -35.33 -66.31
CA LEU A 13 -23.19 -34.59 -67.54
C LEU A 13 -24.40 -34.23 -68.45
N LEU A 14 -24.68 -32.92 -68.60
CA LEU A 14 -25.26 -32.19 -69.75
C LEU A 14 -25.35 -30.70 -69.32
N ALA A 15 -24.38 -29.83 -69.61
CA ALA A 15 -24.05 -29.19 -70.89
C ALA A 15 -25.23 -28.45 -71.55
N GLY A 16 -25.20 -27.12 -71.45
CA GLY A 16 -26.07 -26.19 -72.18
C GLY A 16 -25.56 -24.76 -72.02
N ALA A 17 -24.72 -24.33 -72.96
CA ALA A 17 -24.13 -22.99 -73.01
C ALA A 17 -25.04 -22.02 -73.79
N ALA A 18 -25.13 -20.76 -73.35
CA ALA A 18 -25.23 -19.60 -74.24
C ALA A 18 -24.93 -18.30 -73.46
N LEU A 19 -24.02 -17.52 -74.04
CA LEU A 19 -23.46 -16.25 -73.57
C LEU A 19 -24.48 -15.11 -73.56
N GLY A 20 -24.36 -14.21 -72.58
CA GLY A 20 -25.07 -12.94 -72.55
C GLY A 20 -24.57 -12.08 -71.40
N ILE A 21 -23.48 -11.35 -71.65
CA ILE A 21 -22.89 -10.39 -70.71
C ILE A 21 -23.91 -9.27 -70.51
N SER A 22 -24.49 -9.18 -69.32
CA SER A 22 -25.08 -7.95 -68.82
C SER A 22 -24.40 -7.64 -67.49
N GLY A 23 -23.63 -6.56 -67.48
CA GLY A 23 -22.89 -6.11 -66.33
C GLY A 23 -23.81 -5.86 -65.15
N MET A 24 -23.68 -6.68 -64.12
CA MET A 24 -23.75 -6.17 -62.76
C MET A 24 -22.33 -6.24 -62.24
N ALA A 25 -21.74 -5.06 -62.06
CA ALA A 25 -20.60 -4.89 -61.20
C ALA A 25 -20.96 -5.55 -59.86
N LEU A 26 -20.39 -6.73 -59.60
CA LEU A 26 -20.12 -7.12 -58.23
C LEU A 26 -19.23 -6.00 -57.73
N ALA A 27 -19.80 -5.12 -56.91
CA ALA A 27 -19.03 -4.21 -56.11
C ALA A 27 -18.00 -5.07 -55.38
N GLY A 28 -16.77 -5.05 -55.88
CA GLY A 28 -15.61 -5.55 -55.18
C GLY A 28 -15.43 -4.67 -53.96
N GLY A 29 -16.20 -4.95 -52.92
CA GLY A 29 -15.74 -4.73 -51.57
C GLY A 29 -14.68 -5.80 -51.34
N SER A 30 -13.42 -5.46 -51.56
CA SER A 30 -12.35 -6.14 -50.85
C SER A 30 -12.53 -5.78 -49.38
N ASP A 31 -13.47 -6.45 -48.71
CA ASP A 31 -13.46 -6.57 -47.26
C ASP A 31 -12.22 -7.41 -46.95
N ILE A 32 -11.06 -6.76 -46.93
CA ILE A 32 -9.89 -7.32 -46.28
C ILE A 32 -10.35 -7.48 -44.84
N ALA A 33 -10.70 -8.70 -44.48
CA ALA A 33 -11.09 -9.01 -43.13
C ALA A 33 -9.94 -8.53 -42.23
N ASN A 34 -10.23 -7.55 -41.38
CA ASN A 34 -9.38 -7.10 -40.28
C ASN A 34 -9.17 -8.31 -39.36
N THR A 35 -8.26 -9.18 -39.77
CA THR A 35 -7.97 -10.47 -39.14
C THR A 35 -6.77 -10.26 -38.24
N PHE A 36 -6.78 -10.94 -37.12
CA PHE A 36 -5.61 -11.05 -36.28
C PHE A 36 -4.42 -11.53 -37.11
N GLN A 37 -3.28 -10.86 -36.97
CA GLN A 37 -2.04 -11.23 -37.66
C GLN A 37 -0.97 -11.63 -36.66
N GLU A 38 0.09 -12.27 -37.13
CA GLU A 38 1.25 -12.56 -36.27
C GLU A 38 2.01 -11.26 -35.99
N SER A 39 2.30 -10.99 -34.73
CA SER A 39 3.04 -9.80 -34.31
C SER A 39 4.46 -9.83 -34.88
N SER A 40 4.88 -8.72 -35.49
CA SER A 40 6.25 -8.53 -35.98
C SER A 40 7.26 -8.19 -34.88
N LEU A 41 6.81 -7.97 -33.65
CA LEU A 41 7.67 -7.64 -32.51
C LEU A 41 8.43 -8.88 -31.99
N PRO A 42 9.60 -8.68 -31.34
CA PRO A 42 10.33 -9.77 -30.71
C PRO A 42 9.45 -10.60 -29.76
N GLY A 43 9.51 -11.93 -29.88
CA GLY A 43 8.66 -12.85 -29.13
C GLY A 43 7.35 -13.24 -29.82
N GLY A 44 7.02 -12.60 -30.97
CA GLY A 44 5.84 -12.92 -31.76
C GLY A 44 4.53 -12.62 -31.04
N GLY A 45 3.45 -13.31 -31.42
CA GLY A 45 2.15 -13.22 -30.77
C GLY A 45 1.01 -12.85 -31.71
N ILE A 46 -0.14 -12.51 -31.14
CA ILE A 46 -1.32 -12.08 -31.89
C ILE A 46 -1.37 -10.56 -31.91
N GLU A 47 -1.35 -9.97 -33.10
CA GLU A 47 -1.54 -8.55 -33.32
C GLU A 47 -3.01 -8.26 -33.69
N VAL A 48 -3.60 -7.31 -32.96
CA VAL A 48 -4.92 -6.76 -33.23
C VAL A 48 -4.76 -5.70 -34.33
N PRO A 49 -5.63 -5.65 -35.35
CA PRO A 49 -5.55 -4.63 -36.39
C PRO A 49 -5.50 -3.20 -35.83
N HIS A 50 -4.78 -2.32 -36.51
CA HIS A 50 -4.52 -0.97 -36.03
C HIS A 50 -5.84 -0.21 -35.70
N ASN A 51 -5.91 0.37 -34.51
CA ASN A 51 -7.10 1.03 -33.93
C ASN A 51 -8.33 0.13 -33.67
N GLU A 52 -8.20 -1.19 -33.78
CA GLU A 52 -9.21 -2.14 -33.30
C GLU A 52 -8.97 -2.52 -31.82
N ARG A 53 -9.95 -3.21 -31.22
CA ARG A 53 -9.94 -3.56 -29.79
C ARG A 53 -10.32 -5.02 -29.56
N ILE A 54 -9.81 -5.60 -28.48
CA ILE A 54 -10.30 -6.88 -27.95
C ILE A 54 -11.46 -6.59 -27.01
N HIS A 55 -12.65 -7.13 -27.30
CA HIS A 55 -13.80 -7.11 -26.39
C HIS A 55 -13.94 -8.48 -25.73
N LEU A 56 -13.83 -8.54 -24.40
CA LEU A 56 -14.00 -9.76 -23.60
C LEU A 56 -15.18 -9.57 -22.64
N SER A 57 -16.09 -10.56 -22.56
CA SER A 57 -17.25 -10.53 -21.67
C SER A 57 -17.60 -11.92 -21.12
N THR A 58 -18.15 -11.97 -19.91
CA THR A 58 -18.60 -13.20 -19.24
C THR A 58 -19.89 -12.94 -18.48
N ASP A 59 -20.79 -13.93 -18.46
CA ASP A 59 -22.00 -13.99 -17.64
C ASP A 59 -21.88 -15.04 -16.51
N LYS A 60 -20.69 -15.63 -16.34
CA LYS A 60 -20.44 -16.67 -15.34
C LYS A 60 -20.42 -16.08 -13.94
N GLN A 61 -21.24 -16.65 -13.07
CA GLN A 61 -21.19 -16.39 -11.63
C GLN A 61 -19.98 -17.06 -10.99
N TRP A 62 -19.44 -16.44 -9.94
CA TRP A 62 -18.49 -17.13 -9.07
C TRP A 62 -19.23 -18.21 -8.27
N ILE A 63 -18.76 -19.45 -8.40
CA ILE A 63 -19.29 -20.61 -7.67
C ILE A 63 -18.11 -21.24 -6.95
N SER A 64 -18.19 -21.29 -5.61
CA SER A 64 -17.08 -21.76 -4.74
C SER A 64 -16.51 -23.13 -5.13
N THR A 65 -17.36 -24.06 -5.59
CA THR A 65 -16.94 -25.40 -6.03
C THR A 65 -16.21 -25.42 -7.36
N ASP A 66 -16.40 -24.40 -8.18
CA ASP A 66 -15.96 -24.37 -9.58
C ASP A 66 -14.72 -23.47 -9.76
N GLY A 67 -14.38 -22.69 -8.73
CA GLY A 67 -13.27 -21.75 -8.75
C GLY A 67 -13.52 -20.52 -9.62
N HIS A 68 -12.45 -19.88 -10.08
CA HIS A 68 -12.48 -18.64 -10.85
C HIS A 68 -12.84 -18.89 -12.34
N LEU A 69 -14.07 -19.33 -12.62
CA LEU A 69 -14.55 -19.56 -14.00
C LEU A 69 -14.92 -18.27 -14.76
N SER A 70 -14.84 -17.11 -14.11
CA SER A 70 -15.09 -15.80 -14.70
C SER A 70 -13.84 -15.12 -15.24
N ASP A 71 -12.67 -15.75 -15.16
CA ASP A 71 -11.41 -15.18 -15.66
C ASP A 71 -11.44 -15.04 -17.19
N LEU A 72 -11.43 -13.81 -17.70
CA LEU A 72 -11.35 -13.53 -19.14
C LEU A 72 -9.92 -13.45 -19.65
N ILE A 73 -8.98 -13.12 -18.77
CA ILE A 73 -7.53 -13.11 -19.04
C ILE A 73 -6.88 -13.95 -17.95
N ARG A 74 -6.21 -15.03 -18.35
CA ARG A 74 -5.43 -15.87 -17.45
C ARG A 74 -3.98 -15.89 -17.92
N LEU A 75 -3.12 -15.38 -17.05
CA LEU A 75 -1.67 -15.39 -17.25
C LEU A 75 -1.10 -16.53 -16.40
N GLN A 76 -0.51 -17.54 -17.03
CA GLN A 76 -0.04 -18.75 -16.34
C GLN A 76 1.47 -18.93 -16.49
N TRP A 77 2.17 -19.07 -15.37
CA TRP A 77 3.53 -19.62 -15.33
C TRP A 77 3.49 -21.11 -15.63
N THR A 78 4.07 -21.54 -16.75
CA THR A 78 4.09 -22.96 -17.15
C THR A 78 5.46 -23.61 -16.97
N LYS A 79 6.47 -22.84 -16.57
CA LYS A 79 7.85 -23.29 -16.34
C LYS A 79 8.50 -22.51 -15.20
N ASP A 80 9.55 -23.09 -14.62
CA ASP A 80 10.38 -22.41 -13.64
C ASP A 80 10.94 -21.09 -14.20
N ARG A 81 10.97 -20.04 -13.37
CA ARG A 81 11.42 -18.68 -13.71
C ARG A 81 10.66 -17.97 -14.84
N ALA A 82 9.50 -18.50 -15.28
CA ALA A 82 8.64 -17.77 -16.20
C ALA A 82 8.14 -16.45 -15.56
N LYS A 83 7.82 -15.47 -16.40
CA LYS A 83 7.33 -14.15 -15.98
C LYS A 83 6.26 -13.65 -16.96
N PRO A 84 5.00 -14.07 -16.82
CA PRO A 84 3.94 -13.49 -17.60
C PRO A 84 3.82 -12.02 -17.21
N ALA A 85 3.61 -11.21 -18.24
CA ALA A 85 3.55 -9.78 -18.13
C ALA A 85 2.48 -9.23 -19.06
N ILE A 86 1.99 -8.05 -18.72
CA ILE A 86 1.35 -7.13 -19.65
C ILE A 86 2.32 -5.96 -19.81
N SER A 87 2.85 -5.77 -21.01
CA SER A 87 3.87 -4.74 -21.28
C SER A 87 3.38 -3.70 -22.28
N TRP A 88 3.83 -2.47 -22.09
CA TRP A 88 3.65 -1.36 -23.03
C TRP A 88 5.00 -0.97 -23.60
N LEU A 89 5.02 -0.76 -24.92
CA LEU A 89 6.22 -0.44 -25.68
C LEU A 89 6.07 0.93 -26.34
N ASP A 90 7.19 1.59 -26.64
CA ASP A 90 7.22 2.79 -27.47
C ASP A 90 7.07 2.49 -28.97
N GLU A 91 7.07 3.53 -29.80
CA GLU A 91 6.93 3.43 -31.25
C GLU A 91 8.06 2.63 -31.94
N ASN A 92 9.16 2.39 -31.23
CA ASN A 92 10.30 1.62 -31.72
C ASN A 92 10.29 0.17 -31.18
N GLY A 93 9.27 -0.21 -30.42
CA GLY A 93 9.14 -1.53 -29.81
C GLY A 93 10.02 -1.75 -28.58
N ASN A 94 10.43 -0.69 -27.87
CA ASN A 94 11.12 -0.83 -26.59
C ASN A 94 10.14 -0.74 -25.42
N ASP A 95 10.33 -1.60 -24.42
CA ASP A 95 9.50 -1.59 -23.20
C ASP A 95 9.54 -0.24 -22.46
N LYS A 96 8.39 0.18 -21.93
CA LYS A 96 8.22 1.41 -21.14
C LYS A 96 7.57 1.17 -19.79
N THR A 97 6.54 0.34 -19.75
CA THR A 97 5.88 -0.07 -18.51
C THR A 97 5.49 -1.53 -18.58
N ALA A 98 5.39 -2.18 -17.42
CA ALA A 98 4.91 -3.54 -17.34
C ALA A 98 4.13 -3.78 -16.06
N ILE A 99 3.17 -4.70 -16.13
CA ILE A 99 2.59 -5.38 -14.97
C ILE A 99 3.09 -6.81 -15.03
N VAL A 100 3.88 -7.20 -14.05
CA VAL A 100 4.56 -8.50 -14.04
C VAL A 100 4.23 -9.20 -12.74
N SER A 101 4.17 -10.52 -12.77
CA SER A 101 4.21 -11.29 -11.53
C SER A 101 5.18 -12.45 -11.70
N HIS A 102 5.99 -12.71 -10.66
CA HIS A 102 6.96 -13.79 -10.69
C HIS A 102 7.46 -14.17 -9.30
N ALA A 103 7.90 -15.43 -9.20
CA ALA A 103 8.48 -15.98 -7.97
C ALA A 103 9.99 -15.75 -7.87
N LYS A 104 10.72 -15.92 -8.98
CA LYS A 104 12.18 -15.96 -8.99
C LYS A 104 12.80 -14.72 -9.63
N ALA A 105 13.92 -14.25 -9.09
CA ALA A 105 14.70 -13.15 -9.66
C ALA A 105 15.19 -13.43 -11.09
N ASN A 106 15.77 -12.44 -11.77
CA ASN A 106 16.47 -12.68 -13.05
C ASN A 106 17.84 -13.33 -12.83
N ASP A 107 18.53 -12.89 -11.78
CA ASP A 107 19.74 -13.53 -11.27
C ASP A 107 19.38 -14.88 -10.62
N PRO A 108 20.01 -16.01 -11.02
CA PRO A 108 19.76 -17.31 -10.40
C PRO A 108 20.38 -17.46 -9.02
N GLU A 109 21.35 -16.61 -8.63
CA GLU A 109 21.97 -16.63 -7.30
C GLU A 109 21.16 -15.84 -6.27
N GLN A 110 20.25 -14.97 -6.74
CA GLN A 110 19.35 -14.22 -5.88
C GLN A 110 18.20 -15.12 -5.39
N HIS A 111 17.82 -14.92 -4.13
CA HIS A 111 16.69 -15.63 -3.50
C HIS A 111 15.36 -15.32 -4.21
N ASP A 112 14.41 -16.24 -4.08
CA ASP A 112 13.05 -16.07 -4.57
C ASP A 112 12.38 -14.88 -3.86
N HIS A 113 11.62 -14.09 -4.62
CA HIS A 113 11.09 -12.81 -4.15
C HIS A 113 9.63 -12.55 -4.54
N ASN A 114 8.87 -13.61 -4.87
CA ASN A 114 7.39 -13.71 -4.88
C ASN A 114 6.59 -12.41 -4.81
N HIS A 115 6.42 -11.72 -5.95
CA HIS A 115 5.60 -10.52 -6.00
C HIS A 115 4.93 -10.30 -7.36
N MET A 116 3.88 -9.48 -7.32
CA MET A 116 3.35 -8.76 -8.46
C MET A 116 3.88 -7.32 -8.44
N SER A 117 4.38 -6.82 -9.57
CA SER A 117 4.97 -5.49 -9.71
C SER A 117 4.26 -4.66 -10.78
N PHE A 118 4.28 -3.35 -10.57
CA PHE A 118 4.15 -2.35 -11.60
C PHE A 118 5.53 -1.75 -11.85
N GLU A 119 5.99 -1.89 -13.08
CA GLU A 119 7.34 -1.49 -13.49
C GLU A 119 7.23 -0.35 -14.48
N THR A 120 8.11 0.63 -14.33
CA THR A 120 8.26 1.72 -15.30
C THR A 120 9.72 1.97 -15.58
N THR A 121 10.02 2.42 -16.80
CA THR A 121 11.38 2.74 -17.16
C THR A 121 11.95 3.85 -16.29
N MET A 122 13.23 3.72 -15.96
CA MET A 122 14.02 4.80 -15.39
C MET A 122 14.18 5.96 -16.39
N SER A 123 14.43 7.17 -15.86
CA SER A 123 14.65 8.37 -16.67
C SER A 123 15.71 8.13 -17.74
N PRO A 124 15.52 8.62 -18.99
CA PRO A 124 16.52 8.55 -20.05
C PRO A 124 17.86 9.21 -19.68
N ASP A 125 17.83 10.19 -18.77
CA ASP A 125 19.03 10.89 -18.28
C ASP A 125 19.53 10.33 -16.92
N GLY A 126 18.92 9.23 -16.46
CA GLY A 126 19.24 8.59 -15.18
C GLY A 126 20.43 7.63 -15.25
N LYS A 127 20.79 7.06 -14.11
CA LYS A 127 21.89 6.08 -13.99
C LYS A 127 21.66 4.77 -14.77
N TYR A 128 20.40 4.33 -14.87
CA TYR A 128 19.99 3.08 -15.54
C TYR A 128 18.99 3.41 -16.65
N PRO A 129 19.39 4.16 -17.69
CA PRO A 129 18.45 4.81 -18.58
C PRO A 129 17.61 3.81 -19.36
N ASN A 130 16.29 4.03 -19.38
CA ASN A 130 15.30 3.19 -20.09
C ASN A 130 15.15 1.75 -19.59
N GLU A 131 15.79 1.35 -18.50
CA GLU A 131 15.57 0.02 -17.90
C GLU A 131 14.27 0.00 -17.09
N LEU A 132 13.51 -1.10 -17.16
CA LEU A 132 12.33 -1.33 -16.32
C LEU A 132 12.75 -1.53 -14.86
N PHE A 133 12.14 -0.77 -13.97
CA PHE A 133 12.32 -0.88 -12.53
C PHE A 133 10.97 -1.00 -11.83
N THR A 134 10.90 -1.89 -10.83
CA THR A 134 9.75 -1.99 -9.92
C THR A 134 9.52 -0.66 -9.21
N ARG A 135 8.33 -0.10 -9.39
CA ARG A 135 7.89 1.14 -8.70
C ARG A 135 6.95 0.85 -7.56
N LEU A 136 6.08 -0.12 -7.77
CA LEU A 136 5.12 -0.61 -6.79
C LEU A 136 5.16 -2.14 -6.85
N GLU A 137 5.23 -2.78 -5.70
CA GLU A 137 5.10 -4.24 -5.59
C GLU A 137 4.16 -4.63 -4.47
N ILE A 138 3.50 -5.76 -4.69
CA ILE A 138 2.65 -6.44 -3.73
C ILE A 138 3.12 -7.89 -3.67
N PRO A 139 3.78 -8.31 -2.58
CA PRO A 139 4.15 -9.70 -2.38
C PRO A 139 2.92 -10.60 -2.26
N PHE A 140 3.08 -11.85 -2.69
CA PHE A 140 2.05 -12.88 -2.52
C PHE A 140 2.55 -14.02 -1.62
N ASP A 141 1.63 -14.92 -1.24
CA ASP A 141 1.85 -16.02 -0.30
C ASP A 141 2.29 -15.56 1.11
N GLN A 142 1.68 -14.48 1.59
CA GLN A 142 1.92 -13.90 2.91
C GLN A 142 0.58 -13.59 3.60
N ASP A 143 0.55 -13.66 4.93
CA ASP A 143 -0.65 -13.35 5.72
C ASP A 143 -1.01 -11.85 5.70
N MET A 144 -0.03 -11.00 5.39
CA MET A 144 -0.17 -9.56 5.33
C MET A 144 -0.01 -9.07 3.89
N ALA A 145 -0.98 -8.31 3.39
CA ALA A 145 -0.85 -7.59 2.13
C ALA A 145 0.08 -6.37 2.32
N GLU A 146 1.36 -6.55 2.04
CA GLU A 146 2.34 -5.48 2.05
C GLU A 146 2.36 -4.77 0.69
N ILE A 147 2.28 -3.44 0.68
CA ILE A 147 2.48 -2.65 -0.54
C ILE A 147 3.79 -1.91 -0.39
N ARG A 148 4.73 -2.15 -1.29
CA ARG A 148 6.02 -1.45 -1.30
C ARG A 148 6.14 -0.55 -2.50
N THR A 149 6.87 0.54 -2.31
CA THR A 149 7.26 1.44 -3.40
C THR A 149 8.75 1.69 -3.34
N HIS A 150 9.36 1.96 -4.49
CA HIS A 150 10.81 2.15 -4.61
C HIS A 150 11.11 3.53 -5.16
N SER A 151 12.03 4.26 -4.52
CA SER A 151 12.43 5.64 -4.90
C SER A 151 11.23 6.55 -5.23
N SER A 152 10.26 6.62 -4.32
CA SER A 152 8.94 7.20 -4.58
C SER A 152 8.58 8.31 -3.59
N ASN A 153 7.78 9.28 -4.07
CA ASN A 153 7.07 10.24 -3.22
C ASN A 153 5.59 9.84 -3.18
N PHE A 154 5.01 9.73 -1.99
CA PHE A 154 3.58 9.46 -1.83
C PHE A 154 2.82 10.76 -1.55
N ASN A 155 2.01 11.19 -2.52
CA ASN A 155 1.21 12.41 -2.41
C ASN A 155 -0.28 12.05 -2.36
N VAL A 156 -1.00 12.60 -1.39
CA VAL A 156 -2.47 12.50 -1.30
C VAL A 156 -3.06 13.88 -1.64
N MET A 157 -3.48 14.06 -2.88
CA MET A 157 -4.10 15.31 -3.35
C MET A 157 -5.59 15.30 -3.03
N ASP A 158 -6.11 16.42 -2.49
CA ASP A 158 -7.53 16.66 -2.17
C ASP A 158 -8.22 15.61 -1.26
N GLY A 159 -7.44 14.75 -0.58
CA GLY A 159 -7.94 13.63 0.21
C GLY A 159 -7.29 13.50 1.60
N ILE A 160 -7.50 12.35 2.25
CA ILE A 160 -6.97 12.04 3.59
C ILE A 160 -6.20 10.73 3.55
N LEU A 161 -4.96 10.73 4.07
CA LEU A 161 -4.27 9.51 4.45
C LEU A 161 -4.84 9.01 5.78
N ARG A 162 -5.45 7.82 5.78
CA ARG A 162 -6.12 7.24 6.94
C ARG A 162 -5.41 5.99 7.43
N ILE A 163 -5.13 5.95 8.74
CA ILE A 163 -4.73 4.75 9.47
C ILE A 163 -5.88 4.41 10.41
N ALA A 164 -6.46 3.24 10.25
CA ALA A 164 -7.65 2.83 10.99
C ALA A 164 -7.52 1.37 11.43
N GLY A 165 -8.25 1.03 12.49
CA GLY A 165 -8.59 -0.35 12.79
C GLY A 165 -9.58 -0.42 13.95
N THR A 166 -9.83 -1.64 14.42
CA THR A 166 -10.88 -1.94 15.39
C THR A 166 -10.55 -1.47 16.81
N GLU A 167 -11.45 -1.71 17.76
CA GLU A 167 -11.18 -1.42 19.17
C GLU A 167 -10.01 -2.25 19.71
N GLY A 168 -9.25 -1.69 20.66
CA GLY A 168 -8.18 -2.39 21.38
C GLY A 168 -6.89 -2.63 20.60
N ILE A 169 -6.72 -2.05 19.42
CA ILE A 169 -5.48 -2.17 18.62
C ILE A 169 -4.70 -0.86 18.58
N ASN A 170 -3.39 -0.88 18.39
CA ASN A 170 -2.62 0.34 18.12
C ASN A 170 -2.74 0.73 16.64
N ARG A 171 -2.65 2.04 16.35
CA ARG A 171 -2.64 2.56 14.97
C ARG A 171 -1.41 3.43 14.82
N ASP A 172 -0.45 2.94 14.04
CA ASP A 172 0.89 3.50 13.99
C ASP A 172 1.24 4.02 12.59
N LEU A 173 1.87 5.19 12.55
CA LEU A 173 2.77 5.58 11.48
C LEU A 173 4.20 5.39 11.98
N THR A 174 4.99 4.56 11.28
CA THR A 174 6.28 4.08 11.78
C THR A 174 7.43 4.51 10.88
N TRP A 175 8.50 5.03 11.50
CA TRP A 175 9.82 5.15 10.89
C TRP A 175 10.68 3.97 11.35
N ALA A 176 11.26 3.25 10.39
CA ALA A 176 12.01 2.04 10.62
C ALA A 176 13.38 2.06 9.93
N LYS A 177 14.32 1.28 10.46
CA LYS A 177 15.54 0.89 9.76
C LYS A 177 15.21 -0.34 8.91
N SER A 178 15.58 -0.32 7.63
CA SER A 178 15.56 -1.52 6.78
C SER A 178 16.96 -2.13 6.65
N VAL A 179 16.99 -3.43 6.37
CA VAL A 179 18.16 -4.18 5.94
C VAL A 179 17.78 -5.04 4.72
N ASP A 180 18.74 -5.82 4.21
CA ASP A 180 18.51 -6.72 3.07
C ASP A 180 17.32 -7.65 3.29
N GLY A 181 16.63 -8.00 2.21
CA GLY A 181 15.44 -8.85 2.26
C GLY A 181 14.20 -8.15 2.80
N ASN A 182 14.15 -6.80 2.74
CA ASN A 182 13.02 -5.98 3.16
C ASN A 182 12.64 -6.12 4.65
N VAL A 183 13.57 -6.60 5.48
CA VAL A 183 13.36 -6.69 6.93
C VAL A 183 13.43 -5.29 7.52
N THR A 184 12.41 -4.91 8.30
CA THR A 184 12.34 -3.60 8.96
C THR A 184 12.34 -3.74 10.48
N THR A 185 12.95 -2.76 11.16
CA THR A 185 12.94 -2.64 12.63
C THR A 185 12.53 -1.22 13.01
N PRO A 186 11.44 -1.03 13.79
CA PRO A 186 10.93 0.30 14.12
C PRO A 186 11.95 1.10 14.94
N ARG A 187 11.91 2.43 14.78
CA ARG A 187 12.76 3.39 15.50
C ARG A 187 11.92 4.44 16.20
N TRP A 188 10.93 4.93 15.49
CA TRP A 188 9.96 5.89 15.98
C TRP A 188 8.58 5.53 15.46
N ALA A 189 7.56 5.77 16.25
CA ALA A 189 6.19 5.76 15.76
C ALA A 189 5.40 6.97 16.29
N VAL A 190 4.51 7.48 15.46
CA VAL A 190 3.35 8.25 15.92
C VAL A 190 2.21 7.26 16.05
N ARG A 191 1.64 7.15 17.25
CA ARG A 191 0.68 6.12 17.62
C ARG A 191 -0.59 6.73 18.18
N ALA A 192 -1.75 6.27 17.72
CA ALA A 192 -2.94 6.25 18.56
C ALA A 192 -2.91 4.95 19.38
N ASP A 193 -2.99 5.02 20.71
CA ASP A 193 -2.82 3.88 21.63
C ASP A 193 -4.09 3.04 21.81
N ALA A 194 -3.95 1.76 22.16
CA ALA A 194 -5.05 0.80 22.23
C ALA A 194 -6.11 1.06 23.33
N SER A 195 -6.14 2.24 23.96
CA SER A 195 -7.15 2.57 24.98
C SER A 195 -8.56 2.50 24.39
N GLU A 196 -9.49 1.88 25.11
CA GLU A 196 -10.88 1.68 24.69
C GLU A 196 -11.61 3.01 24.42
N GLU A 197 -12.28 3.11 23.28
CA GLU A 197 -13.03 4.30 22.89
C GLU A 197 -14.50 4.18 23.33
N SER A 198 -14.74 4.21 24.64
CA SER A 198 -16.06 4.00 25.25
C SER A 198 -17.08 5.14 25.04
N GLY A 199 -16.82 6.08 24.14
CA GLY A 199 -17.62 7.28 23.89
C GLY A 199 -17.26 8.49 24.76
N GLY A 200 -17.91 9.64 24.51
CA GLY A 200 -17.68 10.87 25.31
C GLY A 200 -16.25 11.45 25.21
N ASN A 201 -15.54 11.17 24.11
CA ASN A 201 -14.13 11.49 23.89
C ASN A 201 -13.12 10.71 24.76
N ALA A 202 -13.57 9.73 25.55
CA ALA A 202 -12.65 8.73 26.13
C ALA A 202 -12.07 7.87 25.00
N GLY A 203 -10.80 7.47 25.14
CA GLY A 203 -10.17 6.55 24.19
C GLY A 203 -8.74 6.86 23.81
N SER A 204 -8.33 6.28 22.68
CA SER A 204 -6.97 6.23 22.16
C SER A 204 -6.23 7.56 22.26
N ASN A 205 -5.18 7.61 23.10
CA ASN A 205 -4.32 8.78 23.20
C ASN A 205 -3.32 8.83 22.05
N LEU A 206 -2.88 10.02 21.66
CA LEU A 206 -1.82 10.19 20.69
C LEU A 206 -0.46 10.13 21.40
N GLN A 207 0.50 9.39 20.86
CA GLN A 207 1.80 9.15 21.48
C GLN A 207 2.92 9.20 20.44
N ILE A 208 4.09 9.67 20.86
CA ILE A 208 5.36 9.41 20.18
C ILE A 208 6.04 8.26 20.91
N ILE A 209 6.38 7.19 20.20
CA ILE A 209 7.01 5.98 20.75
C ILE A 209 8.44 5.92 20.26
N ARG A 210 9.40 5.64 21.16
CA ARG A 210 10.76 5.28 20.76
C ARG A 210 10.98 3.78 20.89
N TYR A 211 11.78 3.24 19.98
CA TYR A 211 12.16 1.83 19.96
C TYR A 211 13.67 1.65 20.14
N SER A 212 14.07 0.51 20.70
CA SER A 212 15.46 0.04 20.80
C SER A 212 16.00 -0.48 19.48
N ASP A 213 17.28 -0.85 19.46
CA ASP A 213 17.93 -1.46 18.30
C ASP A 213 17.33 -2.80 17.87
N ASP A 214 16.75 -3.55 18.82
CA ASP A 214 16.04 -4.81 18.59
C ASP A 214 14.51 -4.61 18.39
N GLY A 215 14.04 -3.37 18.24
CA GLY A 215 12.65 -3.07 17.92
C GLY A 215 11.67 -3.17 19.08
N LYS A 216 12.14 -3.21 20.32
CA LYS A 216 11.27 -3.15 21.51
C LYS A 216 10.90 -1.71 21.82
N ALA A 217 9.63 -1.46 22.14
CA ALA A 217 9.21 -0.17 22.64
C ALA A 217 9.92 0.13 23.96
N LEU A 218 10.44 1.34 24.11
CA LEU A 218 11.18 1.74 25.31
C LEU A 218 10.34 2.65 26.19
N ASP A 219 9.84 3.75 25.63
CA ASP A 219 8.98 4.70 26.32
C ASP A 219 8.20 5.60 25.34
N ASN A 220 7.34 6.44 25.94
CA ASN A 220 6.53 7.43 25.27
C ASN A 220 7.01 8.83 25.69
N PRO A 221 8.03 9.41 25.04
CA PRO A 221 8.57 10.72 25.41
C PRO A 221 7.53 11.84 25.33
N LEU A 222 6.48 11.70 24.50
CA LEU A 222 5.36 12.63 24.41
C LEU A 222 4.05 11.86 24.29
N SER A 223 3.03 12.29 25.03
CA SER A 223 1.65 11.84 24.89
C SER A 223 0.67 13.01 24.89
N ILE A 224 -0.49 12.81 24.26
CA ILE A 224 -1.62 13.73 24.27
C ILE A 224 -2.88 12.94 24.62
N ASN A 225 -3.49 13.26 25.75
CA ASN A 225 -4.70 12.57 26.19
C ASN A 225 -5.87 12.95 25.27
N ARG A 226 -6.58 11.97 24.70
CA ARG A 226 -7.72 12.24 23.81
C ARG A 226 -8.83 13.02 24.50
N SER A 227 -9.16 12.61 25.73
CA SER A 227 -10.28 13.13 26.50
C SER A 227 -10.09 14.57 26.99
N SER A 228 -8.86 15.00 27.24
CA SER A 228 -8.56 16.32 27.81
C SER A 228 -7.68 17.20 26.92
N GLY A 229 -6.99 16.62 25.94
CA GLY A 229 -5.92 17.26 25.18
C GLY A 229 -4.72 17.67 26.03
N ASN A 230 -4.52 17.09 27.22
CA ASN A 230 -3.35 17.37 28.05
C ASN A 230 -2.12 16.73 27.42
N ILE A 231 -1.03 17.50 27.32
CA ILE A 231 0.25 17.02 26.82
C ILE A 231 1.08 16.55 28.01
N GLY A 232 1.62 15.34 27.92
CA GLY A 232 2.61 14.84 28.84
C GLY A 232 3.96 14.66 28.17
N ILE A 233 5.03 15.06 28.88
CA ILE A 233 6.42 14.87 28.46
C ILE A 233 7.03 13.85 29.42
N GLY A 234 7.31 12.64 28.92
CA GLY A 234 7.67 11.49 29.76
C GLY A 234 6.58 11.07 30.75
N ASN A 235 5.33 11.52 30.55
CA ASN A 235 4.20 11.24 31.43
C ASN A 235 2.98 10.91 30.57
N THR A 236 2.47 9.67 30.65
CA THR A 236 1.33 9.24 29.83
C THR A 236 -0.04 9.63 30.39
N ASP A 237 -0.11 10.21 31.59
CA ASP A 237 -1.34 10.53 32.30
C ASP A 237 -1.36 11.99 32.81
N ALA A 238 -1.06 12.92 31.89
CA ALA A 238 -1.02 14.34 32.20
C ALA A 238 -2.38 14.86 32.71
N LYS A 239 -2.40 15.40 33.93
CA LYS A 239 -3.63 15.87 34.61
C LYS A 239 -3.98 17.33 34.37
N THR A 240 -2.99 18.15 34.00
CA THR A 240 -3.17 19.58 33.70
C THR A 240 -2.56 19.91 32.35
N LYS A 241 -2.97 21.04 31.76
CA LYS A 241 -2.37 21.60 30.56
C LYS A 241 -0.94 22.08 30.87
N LEU A 242 0.00 21.78 29.98
CA LEU A 242 1.28 22.46 29.91
C LEU A 242 1.04 23.86 29.32
N ASP A 243 1.45 24.90 30.04
CA ASP A 243 1.19 26.30 29.67
C ASP A 243 2.49 27.11 29.78
N ILE A 244 3.11 27.33 28.63
CA ILE A 244 4.34 28.13 28.46
C ILE A 244 4.00 29.21 27.44
N SER A 245 4.19 30.47 27.80
CA SER A 245 3.84 31.61 26.98
C SER A 245 4.84 32.74 27.18
N ASP A 246 5.59 33.06 26.12
CA ASP A 246 6.64 34.09 26.10
C ASP A 246 7.65 33.93 27.26
N ASP A 247 7.71 34.90 28.18
CA ASP A 247 8.60 34.93 29.33
C ASP A 247 8.02 34.22 30.58
N SER A 248 6.93 33.45 30.42
CA SER A 248 6.20 32.85 31.55
C SER A 248 5.91 31.36 31.40
N ILE A 249 5.94 30.65 32.54
CA ILE A 249 5.41 29.29 32.71
C ILE A 249 4.28 29.38 33.73
N ARG A 250 3.14 28.76 33.44
CA ARG A 250 1.95 28.86 34.28
C ARG A 250 1.46 27.50 34.77
N ILE A 251 1.28 27.39 36.08
CA ILE A 251 0.50 26.33 36.71
C ILE A 251 -0.93 26.85 36.88
N ARG A 252 -1.86 26.44 36.01
CA ARG A 252 -3.19 27.09 35.93
C ARG A 252 -4.06 26.90 37.15
N LYS A 253 -3.96 25.74 37.81
CA LYS A 253 -4.77 25.39 38.97
C LYS A 253 -3.97 25.62 40.25
N SER A 254 -4.43 26.54 41.10
CA SER A 254 -3.88 26.70 42.44
C SER A 254 -4.09 25.43 43.27
N MET A 255 -3.12 25.10 44.11
CA MET A 255 -3.13 23.95 44.99
C MET A 255 -2.39 24.35 46.28
N THR A 256 -3.10 24.33 47.41
CA THR A 256 -2.52 24.56 48.74
C THR A 256 -2.35 23.19 49.41
N PRO A 257 -1.11 22.73 49.68
CA PRO A 257 -0.89 21.55 50.49
C PRO A 257 -1.55 21.69 51.86
N ALA A 258 -2.32 20.68 52.28
CA ALA A 258 -3.10 20.73 53.53
C ALA A 258 -2.21 20.84 54.79
N SER A 259 -0.95 20.40 54.70
CA SER A 259 0.07 20.52 55.73
C SER A 259 1.47 20.42 55.09
N SER A 260 2.54 20.65 55.86
CA SER A 260 3.91 20.40 55.42
C SER A 260 4.22 18.92 55.13
N SER A 261 3.31 18.02 55.50
CA SER A 261 3.40 16.58 55.30
C SER A 261 2.32 16.03 54.34
N ALA A 262 1.63 16.90 53.60
CA ALA A 262 0.57 16.50 52.68
C ALA A 262 1.15 15.67 51.51
N PRO A 263 0.34 14.80 50.86
CA PRO A 263 0.78 14.02 49.71
C PRO A 263 1.40 14.90 48.61
N GLY A 264 2.54 14.49 48.07
CA GLY A 264 3.24 15.21 46.99
C GLY A 264 4.49 14.46 46.52
N GLN A 265 4.89 14.70 45.28
CA GLN A 265 6.09 14.09 44.68
C GLN A 265 7.28 15.06 44.74
N GLU A 266 8.50 14.55 44.85
CA GLU A 266 9.70 15.39 44.84
C GLU A 266 9.77 16.24 43.54
N GLY A 267 10.07 17.53 43.70
CA GLY A 267 10.10 18.50 42.61
C GLY A 267 8.73 19.09 42.23
N GLU A 268 7.63 18.62 42.83
CA GLU A 268 6.30 19.19 42.60
C GLU A 268 6.23 20.62 43.13
N ILE A 269 5.76 21.55 42.27
CA ILE A 269 5.58 22.96 42.59
C ILE A 269 4.09 23.27 42.59
N ALA A 270 3.63 23.97 43.62
CA ALA A 270 2.26 24.44 43.75
C ALA A 270 2.23 25.88 44.25
N TRP A 271 1.08 26.54 44.13
CA TRP A 271 0.93 27.93 44.57
C TRP A 271 -0.49 28.22 45.04
N ASP A 272 -0.60 29.24 45.90
CA ASP A 272 -1.83 29.94 46.24
C ASP A 272 -1.60 31.45 46.34
N ASN A 273 -2.60 32.20 46.81
CA ASN A 273 -2.53 33.67 46.86
C ASN A 273 -1.42 34.21 47.78
N GLY A 274 -0.87 33.40 48.69
CA GLY A 274 0.12 33.84 49.66
C GLY A 274 1.48 33.16 49.57
N TYR A 275 1.57 31.99 48.92
CA TYR A 275 2.80 31.19 48.93
C TYR A 275 3.05 30.45 47.62
N VAL A 276 4.34 30.23 47.34
CA VAL A 276 4.82 29.16 46.46
C VAL A 276 5.27 28.00 47.33
N TYR A 277 4.85 26.79 46.98
CA TYR A 277 5.17 25.53 47.65
C TYR A 277 6.06 24.67 46.75
N VAL A 278 7.04 24.00 47.33
CA VAL A 278 7.88 23.01 46.66
C VAL A 278 7.95 21.76 47.54
N CYS A 279 7.61 20.61 46.97
CA CYS A 279 7.79 19.32 47.61
C CYS A 279 9.24 18.88 47.41
N VAL A 280 10.03 18.85 48.48
CA VAL A 280 11.49 18.63 48.41
C VAL A 280 11.90 17.18 48.65
N ALA A 281 10.95 16.34 49.02
CA ALA A 281 11.03 14.89 49.18
C ALA A 281 9.60 14.37 49.24
N PRO A 282 9.33 13.06 49.06
CA PRO A 282 7.97 12.53 49.15
C PRO A 282 7.23 13.04 50.39
N ASN A 283 6.06 13.66 50.14
CA ASN A 283 5.19 14.24 51.16
C ASN A 283 5.87 15.26 52.10
N THR A 284 6.88 15.99 51.63
CA THR A 284 7.60 16.97 52.44
C THR A 284 7.62 18.33 51.74
N TRP A 285 6.74 19.24 52.18
CA TRP A 285 6.54 20.54 51.56
C TRP A 285 7.29 21.65 52.30
N LYS A 286 7.98 22.48 51.53
CA LYS A 286 8.48 23.79 51.94
C LYS A 286 7.73 24.88 51.18
N ARG A 287 7.72 26.10 51.71
CA ARG A 287 7.08 27.24 51.07
C ARG A 287 7.81 28.55 51.31
N THR A 288 7.61 29.50 50.41
CA THR A 288 8.02 30.90 50.58
C THR A 288 6.82 31.82 50.42
N THR A 289 6.80 32.92 51.17
CA THR A 289 5.74 33.95 51.08
C THR A 289 5.85 34.72 49.76
N LEU A 290 4.70 35.04 49.16
CA LEU A 290 4.57 35.99 48.05
C LEU A 290 4.20 37.37 48.61
N SER A 291 4.74 38.42 47.99
CA SER A 291 4.38 39.82 48.28
C SER A 291 4.13 40.57 46.98
N SER A 292 3.32 41.63 47.03
CA SER A 292 3.21 42.58 45.92
C SER A 292 4.50 43.37 45.76
N TRP A 293 4.83 43.72 44.52
CA TRP A 293 5.91 44.66 44.17
C TRP A 293 5.40 46.09 44.11
#